data_AF-A0A9X2J0X9-F1
#
_entry.id   AF-A0A9X2J0X9-F1
#
_cell.length_a   1.000
_cell.length_b   1.000
_cell.length_c   1.000
_cell.angle_alpha   90.00
_cell.angle_beta   90.00
_cell.angle_gamma   90.00
#
_symmetry.space_group_name_H-M   'P 1'
#
loop_
_entity.id
_entity.type
_entity.pdbx_description
1 polymer ?
#
loop_
_entity_poly.entity_id
_entity_poly.type
_entity_poly.pdbx_seq_one_letter_code
_entity_poly.pdbx_strand_id
1 'polypeptide(L)' 'MSIFHRIPGHAMSPERMHLEVRHERHADCTLGTCDMKRFCWIRLVELGHPHPGDSPSECPRCRTAA' A
#
# COMPACT_ATOMS: atom_id res chain seq x y z
N MET A 1 7.41 17.38 -10.20
CA MET A 1 6.49 17.16 -9.06
C MET A 1 7.22 16.38 -7.99
N SER A 2 7.39 16.94 -6.80
CA SER A 2 8.11 16.27 -5.71
C SER A 2 7.18 15.28 -5.00
N ILE A 3 7.47 14.00 -5.12
CA ILE A 3 6.74 12.94 -4.41
C ILE A 3 7.16 13.00 -2.94
N PHE A 4 6.23 13.36 -2.05
CA PHE A 4 6.50 13.40 -0.63
C PHE A 4 6.56 11.97 -0.06
N HIS A 5 7.75 11.48 0.25
CA HIS A 5 8.00 10.19 0.93
C HIS A 5 7.78 10.28 2.44
N ARG A 6 6.65 10.83 2.90
CA ARG A 6 6.31 10.86 4.33
C ARG A 6 5.23 9.84 4.65
N ILE A 7 5.24 9.35 5.89
CA ILE A 7 4.17 8.51 6.45
C ILE A 7 2.83 9.24 6.30
N PRO A 8 1.75 8.57 5.89
CA PRO A 8 0.44 9.19 5.73
C PRO A 8 -0.01 9.80 7.05
N GLY A 9 -0.45 11.07 7.00
CA GLY A 9 -0.96 11.80 8.17
C GLY A 9 -2.37 11.38 8.60
N HIS A 10 -3.01 10.48 7.86
CA HIS A 10 -4.34 9.97 8.14
C HIS A 10 -4.39 8.44 8.01
N ALA A 11 -5.34 7.81 8.68
CA ALA A 11 -5.61 6.39 8.48
C ALA A 11 -5.99 6.12 7.01
N MET A 12 -5.54 4.99 6.47
CA MET A 12 -5.90 4.53 5.13
C MET A 12 -6.62 3.19 5.23
N SER A 13 -7.57 2.96 4.33
CA SER A 13 -8.18 1.63 4.20
C SER A 13 -7.19 0.65 3.52
N PRO A 14 -7.36 -0.67 3.71
CA PRO A 14 -6.53 -1.66 3.04
C PRO A 14 -6.57 -1.51 1.50
N GLU A 15 -7.73 -1.19 0.92
CA GLU A 15 -7.87 -0.98 -0.53
C GLU A 15 -7.00 0.18 -0.98
N ARG A 16 -6.99 1.29 -0.23
CA ARG A 16 -6.14 2.43 -0.56
C ARG A 16 -4.67 2.09 -0.40
N MET A 17 -4.28 1.32 0.62
CA MET A 17 -2.90 0.87 0.79
C MET A 17 -2.44 0.01 -0.39
N HIS A 18 -3.27 -0.91 -0.89
CA HIS A 18 -2.96 -1.71 -2.09
C HIS A 18 -2.76 -0.82 -3.33
N LEU A 19 -3.60 0.22 -3.48
CA LEU A 19 -3.44 1.19 -4.57
C LEU A 19 -2.14 1.99 -4.46
N GLU A 20 -1.75 2.42 -3.26
CA GLU A 20 -0.47 3.12 -3.05
C GLU A 20 0.74 2.23 -3.35
N VAL A 21 0.74 0.97 -2.90
CA VAL A 21 1.86 0.05 -3.18
C VAL A 21 2.08 -0.14 -4.69
N ARG A 22 1.00 -0.15 -5.47
CA ARG A 22 1.02 -0.36 -6.93
C ARG A 22 1.07 0.93 -7.75
N HIS A 23 0.98 2.09 -7.12
CA HIS A 23 0.84 3.35 -7.83
C HIS A 23 2.05 3.60 -8.73
N GLU A 24 1.83 4.04 -9.98
CA GLU A 24 2.91 4.37 -10.93
C GLU A 24 3.89 5.43 -10.40
N ARG A 25 3.44 6.32 -9.51
CA ARG A 25 4.29 7.29 -8.80
C ARG A 25 5.40 6.61 -7.97
N HIS A 26 5.21 5.34 -7.63
CA HIS A 26 6.15 4.51 -6.91
C HIS A 26 6.82 3.45 -7.78
N ALA A 27 6.78 3.58 -9.11
CA ALA A 27 7.42 2.65 -10.04
C ALA A 27 8.93 2.54 -9.77
N ASP A 28 9.60 3.67 -9.54
CA ASP A 28 11.03 3.71 -9.22
C ASP A 28 11.32 3.60 -7.71
N CYS A 29 10.28 3.50 -6.88
CA CYS A 29 10.41 3.38 -5.44
C CYS A 29 10.55 1.92 -5.01
N THR A 30 11.49 1.66 -4.10
CA THR A 30 11.57 0.39 -3.36
C THR A 30 10.96 0.57 -1.96
N LEU A 31 10.73 -0.54 -1.25
CA LEU A 31 10.34 -0.50 0.16
C LEU A 31 11.45 0.08 1.07
N GLY A 32 12.69 0.14 0.58
CA GLY A 32 13.81 0.76 1.30
C GLY A 32 13.94 2.26 1.07
N THR A 33 13.33 2.80 0.01
CA THR A 33 13.52 4.21 -0.41
C THR A 33 12.25 5.06 -0.35
N CYS A 34 11.11 4.46 -0.01
CA CYS A 34 9.83 5.16 0.08
C CYS A 34 9.07 4.75 1.34
N ASP A 35 9.02 5.66 2.33
CA ASP A 35 8.34 5.44 3.60
C ASP A 35 6.83 5.20 3.43
N MET A 36 6.21 5.84 2.44
CA MET A 36 4.80 5.60 2.11
C MET A 36 4.57 4.16 1.66
N LYS A 37 5.37 3.68 0.69
CA LYS A 37 5.27 2.32 0.15
C LYS A 37 5.57 1.29 1.23
N ARG A 38 6.61 1.55 2.05
CA ARG A 38 6.98 0.73 3.19
C ARG A 38 5.87 0.66 4.24
N PHE A 39 5.30 1.81 4.60
CA PHE A 39 4.20 1.88 5.56
C PHE A 39 2.99 1.07 5.08
N CYS A 40 2.53 1.30 3.85
CA CYS A 40 1.39 0.56 3.29
C CYS A 40 1.65 -0.95 3.27
N TRP A 41 2.85 -1.35 2.86
CA TRP A 41 3.25 -2.75 2.82
C TRP A 41 3.19 -3.40 4.21
N ILE A 42 3.82 -2.80 5.21
CA ILE A 42 3.85 -3.32 6.58
C ILE A 42 2.44 -3.40 7.15
N ARG A 43 1.65 -2.33 7.01
CA ARG A 43 0.27 -2.28 7.52
C ARG A 43 -0.62 -3.33 6.88
N LEU A 44 -0.49 -3.58 5.59
CA LEU A 44 -1.23 -4.64 4.90
C LEU A 44 -0.87 -6.02 5.47
N VAL A 45 0.42 -6.30 5.69
CA VAL A 45 0.86 -7.56 6.31
C VAL A 45 0.29 -7.70 7.73
N GLU A 46 0.35 -6.64 8.55
CA GLU A 46 -0.22 -6.64 9.90
C GLU A 46 -1.74 -6.85 9.93
N LEU A 47 -2.46 -6.36 8.91
CA LEU A 47 -3.91 -6.57 8.74
C LEU A 47 -4.24 -7.95 8.15
N GLY A 48 -3.24 -8.77 7.83
CA GLY A 48 -3.41 -10.12 7.29
C GLY A 48 -3.65 -10.15 5.78
N HIS A 49 -3.15 -9.18 5.03
CA HIS A 49 -3.09 -9.18 3.56
C HIS A 49 -1.72 -9.76 3.14
N PRO A 50 -1.61 -11.06 2.82
CA PRO A 50 -0.32 -11.74 2.61
C PRO A 50 0.41 -11.30 1.34
N HIS A 51 -0.31 -10.67 0.41
CA HIS A 51 0.22 -10.16 -0.85
C HIS A 51 -0.08 -8.66 -0.99
N PRO A 52 0.69 -7.78 -0.33
CA PRO A 52 0.44 -6.33 -0.39
C PRO A 52 0.56 -5.72 -1.80
N GLY A 53 1.25 -6.40 -2.72
CA GLY A 53 1.41 -6.00 -4.11
C GLY A 53 0.22 -6.33 -5.02
N ASP A 54 -0.75 -7.11 -4.54
CA ASP A 54 -1.97 -7.43 -5.29
C ASP A 54 -2.86 -6.20 -5.45
N SER A 55 -3.67 -6.15 -6.52
CA SER A 55 -4.77 -5.18 -6.57
C SER A 55 -5.82 -5.50 -5.50
N PRO A 56 -6.64 -4.51 -5.09
CA PRO A 56 -7.76 -4.78 -4.19
C PRO A 56 -8.71 -5.88 -4.70
N SER A 57 -8.91 -5.97 -6.02
CA SER A 57 -9.69 -7.02 -6.67
C SER A 57 -9.04 -8.41 -6.61
N GLU A 58 -7.72 -8.49 -6.53
CA GLU A 58 -6.98 -9.76 -6.45
C GLU A 58 -6.82 -10.23 -5.00
N CYS A 59 -6.77 -9.30 -4.05
CA CYS A 59 -6.64 -9.59 -2.63
C CYS A 59 -7.90 -10.25 -2.05
N PRO A 60 -7.83 -11.50 -1.54
CA PRO A 60 -8.98 -12.18 -0.97
C PRO A 60 -9.61 -11.43 0.21
N ARG A 61 -8.81 -10.76 1.04
CA ARG A 61 -9.27 -9.99 2.22
C ARG A 61 -10.06 -8.74 1.84
N CYS A 62 -9.61 -8.00 0.82
CA CYS A 62 -10.36 -6.84 0.31
C CYS A 62 -11.68 -7.28 -0.32
N ARG A 63 -11.71 -8.42 -1.02
CA ARG A 63 -12.96 -8.95 -1.60
C ARG A 63 -14.00 -9.37 -0.56
N THR A 64 -13.59 -9.87 0.59
CA THR A 64 -14.52 -10.26 1.68
C THR A 64 -14.91 -9.14 2.63
N ALA A 65 -14.24 -7.98 2.55
CA ALA A 65 -14.57 -6.80 3.36
C ALA A 65 -15.62 -5.87 2.70
N ALA A 66 -16.10 -6.22 1.50
CA ALA A 66 -17.12 -5.50 0.74
C ALA A 66 -18.56 -5.91 1.13
#